data_AF-A0A942Q1H1-F1
#
_entry.id   AF-A0A942Q1H1-F1
#
_cell.length_a   1.000
_cell.length_b   1.000
_cell.length_c   1.000
_cell.angle_alpha   90.00
_cell.angle_beta   90.00
_cell.angle_gamma   90.00
#
_symmetry.space_group_name_H-M   'P 1'
#
loop_
_entity.id
_entity.type
_entity.pdbx_description
1 polymer ?
#
loop_
_entity_poly.entity_id
_entity_poly.type
_entity_poly.pdbx_seq_one_letter_code
_entity_poly.pdbx_strand_id
1 'polypeptide(L)'
;MARSKNYQDFLIEQLKDHDEAIAYLNAALEESLKGDKESQHVFLIALRNVAEAQGGIGVSAKKAHVGSESLYKTLSGTGKPKWHTLVSLCVAMGMNLRLT
;
A
#
# COMPACT_ATOMS: atom_id res chain seq x y z
N MET A 1 -15.36 25.08 -16.49
CA MET A 1 -15.46 24.32 -15.22
C MET A 1 -14.30 23.36 -15.18
N ALA A 2 -13.42 23.45 -14.18
CA ALA A 2 -12.26 22.57 -14.08
C ALA A 2 -12.73 21.11 -13.90
N ARG A 3 -12.27 20.19 -14.75
CA ARG A 3 -12.47 18.75 -14.53
C ARG A 3 -11.80 18.41 -13.20
N SER A 4 -12.56 17.93 -12.23
CA SER A 4 -11.96 17.27 -11.08
C SER A 4 -11.13 16.10 -11.62
N LYS A 5 -9.82 16.11 -11.36
CA LYS A 5 -9.03 14.89 -11.55
C LYS A 5 -9.65 13.82 -10.65
N ASN A 6 -9.77 12.60 -11.17
CA ASN A 6 -10.11 11.45 -10.34
C ASN A 6 -9.13 11.42 -9.17
N TYR A 7 -9.64 11.41 -7.94
CA TYR A 7 -8.82 11.42 -6.73
C TYR A 7 -7.82 10.27 -6.73
N GLN A 8 -8.22 9.09 -7.23
CA GLN A 8 -7.35 7.94 -7.32
C GLN A 8 -6.18 8.20 -8.29
N ASP A 9 -6.45 8.74 -9.48
CA ASP A 9 -5.39 9.03 -10.46
C ASP A 9 -4.42 10.09 -9.94
N PHE A 10 -4.93 11.10 -9.22
CA PHE A 10 -4.10 12.10 -8.56
C PHE A 10 -3.21 11.46 -7.47
N LEU A 11 -3.80 10.62 -6.62
CA LEU A 11 -3.09 9.92 -5.56
C LEU A 11 -1.99 9.02 -6.12
N ILE A 12 -2.29 8.20 -7.12
CA ILE A 12 -1.31 7.31 -7.76
C ILE A 12 -0.17 8.12 -8.39
N GLU A 13 -0.43 9.29 -8.96
CA GLU A 13 0.62 10.15 -9.49
C GLU A 13 1.55 10.69 -8.39
N GLN A 14 1.00 11.09 -7.24
CA GLN A 14 1.80 11.56 -6.10
C GLN A 14 2.67 10.43 -5.51
N LEU A 15 2.11 9.24 -5.36
CA LEU A 15 2.79 8.07 -4.77
C LEU A 15 3.89 7.46 -5.65
N LYS A 16 4.13 8.01 -6.85
CA LYS A 16 5.34 7.70 -7.63
C LYS A 16 6.58 8.29 -6.97
N ASP A 17 6.43 9.43 -6.31
CA ASP A 17 7.47 9.97 -5.46
C ASP A 17 7.68 9.05 -4.25
N HIS A 18 8.95 8.76 -3.96
CA HIS A 18 9.31 7.76 -2.96
C HIS A 18 9.06 8.27 -1.54
N ASP A 19 9.31 9.55 -1.28
CA ASP A 19 9.11 10.15 0.03
C ASP A 19 7.62 10.28 0.34
N GLU A 20 6.80 10.67 -0.65
CA GLU A 20 5.34 10.69 -0.53
C GLU A 20 4.77 9.28 -0.26
N ALA A 21 5.27 8.26 -0.95
CA ALA A 21 4.86 6.87 -0.72
C ALA A 21 5.18 6.39 0.70
N ILE A 22 6.36 6.75 1.23
CA ILE A 22 6.76 6.41 2.61
C ILE A 22 5.87 7.15 3.61
N ALA A 23 5.68 8.46 3.45
CA ALA A 23 4.86 9.28 4.34
C ALA A 23 3.42 8.74 4.40
N TYR A 24 2.86 8.42 3.23
CA TYR A 24 1.53 7.84 3.11
C TYR A 24 1.40 6.48 3.81
N LEU A 25 2.38 5.58 3.63
CA LEU A 25 2.38 4.28 4.31
C LEU A 25 2.57 4.40 5.82
N ASN A 26 3.40 5.32 6.30
CA ASN A 26 3.58 5.56 7.73
C ASN A 26 2.28 6.06 8.36
N ALA A 27 1.62 7.05 7.75
CA ALA A 27 0.32 7.54 8.23
C ALA A 27 -0.74 6.44 8.27
N ALA A 28 -0.79 5.59 7.23
CA ALA A 28 -1.72 4.46 7.18
C ALA A 28 -1.38 3.39 8.22
N LEU A 29 -0.09 3.16 8.50
CA LEU A 29 0.36 2.23 9.53
C LEU A 29 -0.02 2.74 10.92
N GLU A 30 0.21 4.02 11.22
CA GLU A 30 -0.21 4.66 12.48
C GLU A 30 -1.72 4.54 12.71
N GLU A 31 -2.53 4.79 11.67
CA GLU A 31 -3.98 4.61 11.74
C GLU A 31 -4.33 3.15 12.07
N SER A 32 -3.69 2.19 11.40
CA SER A 32 -3.97 0.76 11.58
C SER A 32 -3.70 0.23 12.98
N LEU A 33 -2.83 0.92 13.74
CA LEU A 33 -2.47 0.55 15.10
C LEU A 33 -3.47 1.03 16.15
N LYS A 34 -4.47 1.86 15.79
CA LYS A 34 -5.51 2.35 16.71
C LYS A 34 -6.47 1.27 17.21
N GLY A 35 -6.41 0.06 16.63
CA GLY A 35 -6.92 -1.16 17.26
C GLY A 35 -8.33 -1.60 16.86
N ASP A 36 -9.04 -0.85 16.02
CA ASP A 36 -10.28 -1.32 15.42
C ASP A 36 -10.04 -2.06 14.09
N LYS A 37 -10.98 -2.93 13.70
CA LYS A 37 -10.86 -3.75 12.48
C LYS A 37 -10.89 -2.93 11.20
N GLU A 38 -11.55 -1.77 11.19
CA GLU A 38 -11.65 -0.94 10.00
C GLU A 38 -10.31 -0.23 9.73
N SER A 39 -9.65 0.22 10.80
CA SER A 39 -8.31 0.80 10.78
C SER A 39 -7.25 -0.15 10.21
N GLN A 40 -7.34 -1.46 10.48
CA GLN A 40 -6.40 -2.44 9.90
C GLN A 40 -6.44 -2.48 8.36
N HIS A 41 -7.60 -2.22 7.77
CA HIS A 41 -7.77 -2.24 6.33
C HIS A 41 -7.17 -1.02 5.64
N VAL A 42 -7.03 0.11 6.35
CA VAL A 42 -6.42 1.34 5.83
C VAL A 42 -5.00 1.08 5.33
N PHE A 43 -4.21 0.33 6.11
CA PHE A 43 -2.85 -0.01 5.71
C PHE A 43 -2.80 -0.91 4.46
N LEU A 44 -3.76 -1.84 4.31
CA LEU A 44 -3.84 -2.70 3.13
C LEU A 44 -4.19 -1.93 1.87
N ILE A 45 -5.12 -0.98 1.98
CA ILE A 45 -5.49 -0.07 0.90
C ILE A 45 -4.29 0.82 0.53
N ALA A 46 -3.55 1.31 1.53
CA ALA A 46 -2.39 2.15 1.28
C ALA A 46 -1.28 1.39 0.55
N LEU A 47 -0.98 0.15 0.97
CA LEU A 47 -0.04 -0.74 0.28
C LEU A 47 -0.46 -1.02 -1.17
N ARG A 48 -1.77 -1.14 -1.43
CA ARG A 48 -2.29 -1.29 -2.78
C ARG A 48 -1.98 -0.07 -3.64
N ASN A 49 -2.28 1.13 -3.13
CA ASN A 49 -2.06 2.37 -3.86
C ASN A 49 -0.57 2.58 -4.17
N VAL A 50 0.30 2.32 -3.20
CA VAL A 50 1.76 2.39 -3.41
C VAL A 50 2.22 1.34 -4.41
N ALA A 51 1.74 0.10 -4.33
CA ALA A 51 2.08 -0.93 -5.30
C ALA A 51 1.61 -0.57 -6.72
N GLU A 52 0.43 0.04 -6.86
CA GLU A 52 -0.08 0.56 -8.14
C GLU A 52 0.83 1.68 -8.69
N ALA A 53 1.25 2.63 -7.85
CA ALA A 53 2.13 3.73 -8.24
C ALA A 53 3.57 3.29 -8.58
N GLN A 54 4.08 2.26 -7.90
CA GLN A 54 5.46 1.76 -8.03
C GLN A 54 5.64 0.74 -9.18
N GLY A 55 4.79 0.81 -10.22
CA GLY A 55 4.85 -0.04 -11.41
C GLY A 55 3.82 -1.17 -11.45
N GLY A 56 2.87 -1.19 -10.52
CA GLY A 56 1.72 -2.10 -10.52
C GLY A 56 1.86 -3.29 -9.57
N ILE A 57 0.70 -3.79 -9.12
CA ILE A 57 0.58 -4.91 -8.17
C ILE A 57 1.32 -6.16 -8.65
N GLY A 58 1.30 -6.44 -9.96
CA GLY A 58 2.01 -7.60 -10.53
C GLY A 58 3.54 -7.51 -10.43
N VAL A 59 4.10 -6.29 -10.52
CA VAL A 59 5.55 -6.07 -10.37
C VAL A 59 5.94 -6.23 -8.91
N SER A 60 5.18 -5.60 -7.99
CA SER A 60 5.41 -5.73 -6.55
C SER A 60 5.26 -7.19 -6.08
N ALA A 61 4.29 -7.93 -6.61
CA ALA A 61 4.10 -9.35 -6.31
C ALA A 61 5.32 -10.20 -6.69
N LYS A 62 5.86 -9.98 -7.90
CA LYS A 62 7.07 -10.66 -8.37
C LYS A 62 8.28 -10.32 -7.50
N LYS A 63 8.50 -9.04 -7.18
CA LYS A 63 9.60 -8.58 -6.32
C LYS A 63 9.50 -9.14 -4.90
N ALA A 64 8.28 -9.30 -4.38
CA ALA A 64 8.02 -9.84 -3.05
C ALA A 64 7.90 -11.37 -3.01
N HIS A 65 8.11 -12.06 -4.14
CA HIS A 65 7.96 -13.52 -4.28
C HIS A 65 6.60 -14.06 -3.78
N VAL A 66 5.53 -13.30 -4.00
CA VAL A 66 4.15 -13.69 -3.68
C VAL A 66 3.32 -13.82 -4.94
N GLY A 67 2.37 -14.75 -4.95
CA GLY A 67 1.47 -14.92 -6.09
C GLY A 67 0.59 -13.69 -6.27
N SER A 68 0.52 -13.17 -7.51
CA SER A 68 -0.22 -11.94 -7.83
C SER A 68 -1.69 -12.01 -7.42
N GLU A 69 -2.34 -13.15 -7.63
CA GLU A 69 -3.75 -13.36 -7.23
C GLU A 69 -3.92 -13.32 -5.70
N SER A 70 -2.97 -13.90 -4.97
CA SER A 70 -2.92 -13.82 -3.51
C SER A 70 -2.73 -12.37 -3.05
N LEU A 71 -1.89 -11.60 -3.75
CA LEU A 71 -1.65 -10.21 -3.41
C LEU A 71 -2.86 -9.32 -3.67
N TYR A 72 -3.58 -9.51 -4.78
CA TYR A 72 -4.86 -8.81 -5.02
C TYR A 72 -5.91 -9.09 -3.93
N LYS A 73 -6.05 -10.35 -3.50
CA LYS A 73 -6.93 -10.73 -2.39
C LYS A 73 -6.44 -10.20 -1.03
N THR A 74 -5.13 -10.11 -0.86
CA THR A 74 -4.52 -9.61 0.38
C THR A 74 -4.73 -8.11 0.53
N LEU A 75 -4.63 -7.36 -0.58
CA LEU A 75 -4.73 -5.91 -0.64
C LEU A 75 -6.15 -5.39 -0.94
N SER A 76 -7.17 -6.25 -0.88
CA SER A 76 -8.56 -5.88 -1.15
C SER A 76 -9.24 -5.12 -0.01
N GLY A 77 -8.51 -4.73 1.04
CA GLY A 77 -9.09 -4.11 2.24
C GLY A 77 -9.94 -5.06 3.09
N THR A 78 -9.92 -6.38 2.82
CA THR A 78 -10.60 -7.42 3.62
C THR A 78 -9.75 -8.67 3.80
N GLY A 79 -8.53 -8.66 3.25
CA GLY A 79 -7.59 -9.76 3.34
C GLY A 79 -7.07 -9.95 4.77
N LYS A 80 -6.61 -11.17 5.07
CA LYS A 80 -5.90 -11.50 6.31
C LYS A 80 -4.42 -11.83 6.01
N PRO A 81 -3.61 -10.84 5.59
CA PRO A 81 -2.19 -11.07 5.40
C PRO A 81 -1.54 -11.55 6.69
N LYS A 82 -0.56 -12.44 6.55
CA LYS A 82 0.41 -12.65 7.61
C LYS A 82 1.33 -11.43 7.67
N TRP A 83 1.76 -11.07 8.88
CA TRP A 83 2.70 -9.95 9.11
C TRP A 83 3.94 -10.02 8.20
N HIS A 84 4.53 -11.21 8.07
CA HIS A 84 5.70 -11.41 7.22
C HIS A 84 5.45 -11.03 5.75
N THR A 85 4.23 -11.24 5.23
CA THR A 85 3.87 -10.91 3.85
C THR A 85 3.86 -9.40 3.64
N LEU A 86 3.36 -8.64 4.62
CA LEU A 86 3.33 -7.18 4.56
C LEU A 86 4.75 -6.61 4.58
N VAL A 87 5.59 -7.13 5.48
CA VAL A 87 6.99 -6.71 5.58
C VAL A 87 7.75 -7.04 4.30
N SER A 88 7.62 -8.26 3.77
CA SER A 88 8.24 -8.65 2.49
C SER A 88 7.82 -7.74 1.34
N LEU A 89 6.54 -7.33 1.30
CA LEU A 89 6.05 -6.41 0.28
C LEU A 89 6.68 -5.01 0.42
N CYS A 90 6.73 -4.46 1.64
CA CYS A 90 7.36 -3.16 1.89
C CYS A 90 8.84 -3.17 1.49
N VAL A 91 9.58 -4.21 1.89
CA VAL A 91 11.00 -4.37 1.56
C VAL A 91 11.20 -4.52 0.05
N ALA A 92 10.37 -5.31 -0.62
CA ALA A 92 10.42 -5.48 -2.08
C ALA A 92 10.15 -4.19 -2.86
N MET A 93 9.39 -3.26 -2.28
CA MET A 93 9.14 -1.92 -2.82
C MET A 93 10.20 -0.90 -2.39
N GLY A 94 11.18 -1.28 -1.58
CA GLY A 94 12.22 -0.37 -1.07
C GLY A 94 11.69 0.64 -0.05
N MET A 95 10.61 0.32 0.66
CA MET A 95 9.95 1.21 1.62
C MET A 95 10.52 0.99 3.03
N ASN A 96 11.03 2.05 3.65
CA ASN A 96 11.51 2.04 5.03
C ASN A 96 10.48 2.72 5.94
N LEU A 97 9.56 1.92 6.48
CA LEU A 97 8.52 2.41 7.37
C LEU A 97 9.06 2.61 8.79
N ARG A 98 8.62 3.70 9.43
CA ARG A 98 8.96 4.01 10.82
C ARG A 98 7.73 4.55 11.52
N LEU A 99 7.56 4.13 12.76
CA LEU A 99 6.58 4.68 13.68
C LEU A 99 7.27 5.77 14.49
N THR A 100 6.59 6.91 14.63
CA THR A 100 7.08 8.03 15.45
C THR A 100 6.53 7.94 16.87
#